data_AF-A0A9E7PKQ0-F1
#
_entry.id   AF-A0A9E7PKQ0-F1
#
_cell.length_a   1.000
_cell.length_b   1.000
_cell.length_c   1.000
_cell.angle_alpha   90.00
_cell.angle_beta   90.00
_cell.angle_gamma   90.00
#
_symmetry.space_group_name_H-M   'P 1'
#
loop_
_entity.id
_entity.type
_entity.pdbx_description
1 polymer ?
#
loop_
_entity_poly.entity_id
_entity_poly.type
_entity_poly.pdbx_seq_one_letter_code
_entity_poly.pdbx_strand_id
1 'polypeptide(L)'
;MPKRSGFIIIITIAFVVFLTAASGCTTGTENKNDDGMYSQTFSSTITLPEQHYRQDGTCYWVSDIMITNNGLKDEKNVVVRCSLKEADTGTVSDTETKYYELFPAGENKGFTVELDGDCGKNYGVGVNIKTEDK
;
A
#
# COMPACT_ATOMS: atom_id res chain seq x y z
N MET A 1 -65.69 37.58 8.67
CA MET A 1 -65.00 36.41 9.26
C MET A 1 -65.23 35.19 8.36
N PRO A 2 -64.18 34.71 7.69
CA PRO A 2 -63.76 33.29 7.74
C PRO A 2 -62.22 33.21 7.87
N LYS A 3 -61.58 32.47 8.80
CA LYS A 3 -61.46 31.03 9.09
C LYS A 3 -60.86 30.16 7.96
N ARG A 4 -59.54 29.98 8.08
CA ARG A 4 -58.66 28.82 7.79
C ARG A 4 -58.99 27.90 6.60
N SER A 5 -58.02 27.81 5.69
CA SER A 5 -57.66 26.62 4.90
C SER A 5 -56.29 26.93 4.28
N GLY A 6 -55.27 26.10 4.19
CA GLY A 6 -55.13 24.65 4.25
C GLY A 6 -53.88 24.37 3.42
N PHE A 7 -52.93 23.63 3.99
CA PHE A 7 -51.60 23.31 3.47
C PHE A 7 -51.67 22.39 2.22
N ILE A 8 -50.48 22.08 1.65
CA ILE A 8 -50.13 21.06 0.60
C ILE A 8 -49.89 21.73 -0.77
N ILE A 9 -48.68 22.11 -1.21
CA ILE A 9 -47.38 21.41 -1.38
C ILE A 9 -47.48 20.15 -2.25
N ILE A 10 -47.38 20.32 -3.57
CA ILE A 10 -46.81 19.34 -4.50
C ILE A 10 -46.07 20.14 -5.60
N ILE A 11 -44.78 20.40 -5.41
CA ILE A 11 -43.88 20.81 -6.50
C ILE A 11 -42.84 19.71 -6.65
N THR A 12 -43.02 18.95 -7.73
CA THR A 12 -42.19 17.85 -8.19
C THR A 12 -40.84 18.40 -8.64
N ILE A 13 -39.81 18.29 -7.79
CA ILE A 13 -38.42 18.61 -8.16
C ILE A 13 -37.75 17.33 -8.60
N ALA A 14 -37.60 17.19 -9.92
CA ALA A 14 -36.71 16.22 -10.53
C ALA A 14 -35.26 16.67 -10.32
N PHE A 15 -34.56 15.99 -9.40
CA PHE A 15 -33.11 16.09 -9.26
C PHE A 15 -32.54 14.67 -9.27
N VAL A 16 -32.36 14.13 -10.48
CA VAL A 16 -31.57 12.92 -10.71
C VAL A 16 -30.13 13.38 -10.92
N VAL A 17 -29.37 13.46 -9.83
CA VAL A 17 -27.91 13.60 -9.87
C VAL A 17 -27.34 12.23 -9.55
N PHE A 18 -27.06 11.45 -10.59
CA PHE A 18 -26.21 10.28 -10.49
C PHE A 18 -24.76 10.75 -10.42
N LEU A 19 -24.23 10.90 -9.20
CA LEU A 19 -22.80 10.97 -8.94
C LEU A 19 -22.27 9.53 -8.94
N THR A 20 -21.73 9.07 -10.08
CA THR A 20 -20.86 7.90 -10.10
C THR A 20 -19.49 8.33 -9.58
N ALA A 21 -19.23 8.12 -8.30
CA ALA A 21 -17.88 8.15 -7.77
C ALA A 21 -17.14 6.92 -8.32
N ALA A 22 -16.41 7.11 -9.41
CA ALA A 22 -15.37 6.18 -9.79
C ALA A 22 -14.22 6.36 -8.80
N SER A 23 -14.18 5.53 -7.77
CA SER A 23 -12.98 5.31 -6.96
C SER A 23 -11.91 4.71 -7.86
N GLY A 24 -11.07 5.57 -8.43
CA GLY A 24 -9.88 5.14 -9.16
C GLY A 24 -8.90 4.52 -8.17
N CYS A 25 -8.61 3.23 -8.32
CA CYS A 25 -7.40 2.64 -7.75
C CYS A 25 -6.21 3.38 -8.38
N THR A 26 -5.41 4.08 -7.58
CA THR A 26 -4.14 4.60 -8.06
C THR A 26 -3.18 3.42 -8.13
N THR A 27 -2.97 2.88 -9.34
CA THR A 27 -1.80 2.04 -9.59
C THR A 27 -0.60 2.96 -9.57
N GLY A 28 0.17 2.93 -8.47
CA GLY A 28 1.46 3.60 -8.40
C GLY A 28 2.37 3.05 -9.49
N THR A 29 2.68 3.87 -10.49
CA THR A 29 3.65 3.53 -11.52
C THR A 29 5.04 3.53 -10.87
N GLU A 30 5.59 2.35 -10.69
CA GLU A 30 6.96 2.15 -10.19
C GLU A 30 7.97 2.72 -11.20
N ASN A 31 8.75 3.71 -10.77
CA ASN A 31 9.89 4.20 -11.53
C ASN A 31 10.99 3.13 -11.55
N LYS A 32 11.28 2.63 -12.75
CA LYS A 32 12.41 1.75 -13.04
C LYS A 32 13.72 2.52 -12.85
N ASN A 33 14.56 2.06 -11.93
CA ASN A 33 16.02 2.03 -12.03
C ASN A 33 16.54 1.17 -10.87
N ASP A 34 16.91 -0.09 -11.15
CA ASP A 34 17.92 -0.84 -10.39
C ASP A 34 18.20 -2.18 -11.10
N ASP A 35 19.45 -2.43 -11.49
CA ASP A 35 19.90 -3.63 -12.20
C ASP A 35 19.95 -4.89 -11.31
N GLY A 36 18.81 -5.26 -10.73
CA GLY A 36 18.56 -6.60 -10.22
C GLY A 36 17.38 -7.21 -10.96
N MET A 37 17.48 -8.48 -11.32
CA MET A 37 16.38 -9.19 -11.97
C MET A 37 15.17 -9.24 -11.02
N TYR A 38 14.24 -8.30 -11.20
CA TYR A 38 12.96 -8.28 -10.51
C TYR A 38 12.19 -9.54 -10.90
N SER A 39 11.75 -10.31 -9.91
CA SER A 39 10.96 -11.50 -10.21
C SER A 39 9.55 -11.08 -10.66
N GLN A 40 9.27 -11.25 -11.95
CA GLN A 40 7.96 -10.93 -12.53
C GLN A 40 6.84 -11.87 -12.05
N THR A 41 7.16 -12.94 -11.32
CA THR A 41 6.17 -13.89 -10.81
C THR A 41 5.54 -13.45 -9.48
N PHE A 42 6.19 -12.54 -8.74
CA PHE A 42 5.66 -12.08 -7.46
C PHE A 42 4.81 -10.81 -7.60
N SER A 43 3.78 -10.72 -6.76
CA SER A 43 3.04 -9.49 -6.53
C SER A 43 3.03 -9.16 -5.04
N SER A 44 2.95 -7.87 -4.72
CA SER A 44 2.85 -7.38 -3.35
C SER A 44 1.61 -6.53 -3.14
N THR A 45 1.04 -6.59 -1.94
CA THR A 45 0.07 -5.62 -1.43
C THR A 45 0.63 -5.04 -0.14
N ILE A 46 0.55 -3.72 -0.02
CA ILE A 46 1.18 -2.95 1.06
C ILE A 46 0.10 -2.07 1.68
N THR A 47 -0.04 -2.08 3.00
CA THR A 47 -0.91 -1.13 3.70
C THR A 47 -0.24 0.24 3.80
N LEU A 48 -1.05 1.31 3.88
CA LEU A 48 -0.50 2.64 4.09
C LEU A 48 0.32 2.65 5.40
N PRO A 49 1.57 3.13 5.38
CA PRO A 49 2.41 3.07 6.57
C PRO A 49 1.88 4.02 7.66
N GLU A 50 1.74 3.50 8.87
CA GLU A 50 1.28 4.26 10.04
C GLU A 50 2.49 4.70 10.88
N GLN A 51 2.51 5.98 11.28
CA GLN A 51 3.58 6.52 12.11
C GLN A 51 3.35 6.16 13.58
N HIS A 52 4.41 5.69 14.24
CA HIS A 52 4.46 5.42 15.68
C HIS A 52 5.61 6.21 16.34
N TYR A 53 5.47 6.45 17.64
CA TYR A 53 6.47 7.13 18.46
C TYR A 53 7.10 6.13 19.42
N ARG A 54 8.44 6.15 19.50
CA ARG A 54 9.20 5.46 20.54
C ARG A 54 9.23 6.29 21.82
N GLN A 55 9.59 5.63 22.93
CA GLN A 55 9.71 6.29 24.24
C GLN A 55 10.81 7.36 24.28
N ASP A 56 11.81 7.25 23.42
CA ASP A 56 12.91 8.23 23.29
C ASP A 56 12.55 9.44 22.40
N GLY A 57 11.33 9.49 21.86
CA GLY A 57 10.85 10.56 21.00
C GLY A 57 11.18 10.39 19.51
N THR A 58 11.85 9.31 19.11
CA THR A 58 12.05 8.96 17.70
C THR A 58 10.79 8.34 17.10
N CYS A 59 10.68 8.32 15.76
CA CYS A 59 9.54 7.75 15.05
C CYS A 59 9.94 6.56 14.19
N TYR A 60 8.96 5.69 13.96
CA TYR A 60 9.04 4.59 13.02
C TYR A 60 7.69 4.40 12.34
N TRP A 61 7.70 3.75 11.19
CA TRP A 61 6.54 3.49 10.36
C TRP A 61 6.27 2.00 10.34
N VAL A 62 5.02 1.63 10.56
CA VAL A 62 4.57 0.24 10.54
C VAL A 62 3.71 0.02 9.30
N SER A 63 3.98 -1.04 8.55
CA SER A 63 3.17 -1.45 7.40
C SER A 63 3.06 -2.96 7.34
N ASP A 64 1.90 -3.44 6.91
CA ASP A 64 1.66 -4.84 6.63
C ASP A 64 1.86 -5.10 5.14
N ILE A 65 2.63 -6.15 4.86
CA ILE A 65 3.03 -6.53 3.51
C ILE A 65 2.54 -7.95 3.27
N MET A 66 1.81 -8.13 2.17
CA MET A 66 1.43 -9.44 1.63
C MET A 66 2.17 -9.69 0.34
N ILE A 67 2.94 -10.77 0.28
CA ILE A 67 3.64 -11.22 -0.94
C ILE A 67 2.92 -12.45 -1.46
N THR A 68 2.70 -12.53 -2.78
CA THR A 68 2.10 -13.69 -3.44
C THR A 68 3.02 -14.18 -4.55
N ASN A 69 3.32 -15.48 -4.57
CA ASN A 69 3.99 -16.12 -5.70
C ASN A 69 2.94 -16.54 -6.73
N ASN A 70 2.78 -15.77 -7.81
CA ASN A 70 1.85 -16.12 -8.90
C ASN A 70 2.49 -17.06 -9.94
N GLY A 71 3.74 -17.48 -9.72
CA GLY A 71 4.44 -18.43 -10.57
C GLY A 71 3.87 -19.84 -10.46
N LEU A 72 4.19 -20.66 -11.46
CA LEU A 72 3.79 -22.07 -11.51
C LEU A 72 4.77 -23.01 -10.78
N LYS A 73 5.81 -22.45 -10.16
CA LYS A 73 6.89 -23.19 -9.50
C LYS A 73 7.22 -22.56 -8.16
N ASP A 74 7.72 -23.40 -7.26
CA ASP A 74 8.29 -22.95 -6.00
C ASP A 74 9.56 -22.16 -6.27
N GLU A 75 9.71 -21.05 -5.56
CA GLU A 75 10.89 -20.19 -5.62
C GLU A 75 11.74 -20.40 -4.37
N LYS A 76 13.06 -20.35 -4.52
CA LYS A 76 14.01 -20.55 -3.41
C LYS A 76 14.82 -19.29 -3.17
N ASN A 77 15.28 -19.13 -1.93
CA ASN A 77 16.11 -18.02 -1.49
C ASN A 77 15.51 -16.66 -1.91
N VAL A 78 14.24 -16.44 -1.57
CA VAL A 78 13.50 -15.23 -1.91
C VAL A 78 13.85 -14.15 -0.89
N VAL A 79 14.37 -13.02 -1.39
CA VAL A 79 14.71 -11.84 -0.62
C VAL A 79 13.69 -10.75 -0.90
N VAL A 80 12.97 -10.32 0.13
CA VAL A 80 12.00 -9.23 0.08
C VAL A 80 12.58 -8.03 0.83
N ARG A 81 12.92 -6.98 0.08
CA ARG A 81 13.46 -5.73 0.62
C ARG A 81 12.36 -4.68 0.67
N CYS A 82 12.12 -4.13 1.86
CA CYS A 82 11.10 -3.13 2.12
C CYS A 82 11.81 -1.81 2.43
N SER A 83 11.50 -0.74 1.71
CA SER A 83 12.16 0.56 1.88
C SER A 83 11.15 1.64 2.22
N LEU A 84 11.45 2.44 3.24
CA LEU A 84 10.70 3.65 3.57
C LEU A 84 11.18 4.79 2.68
N LYS A 85 10.28 5.38 1.90
CA LYS A 85 10.60 6.45 0.94
C LYS A 85 9.80 7.69 1.26
N GLU A 86 10.48 8.84 1.39
CA GLU A 86 9.82 10.13 1.54
C GLU A 86 8.91 10.38 0.32
N ALA A 87 7.66 10.76 0.56
CA ALA A 87 6.66 10.89 -0.50
C ALA A 87 7.00 11.99 -1.52
N ASP A 88 7.62 13.08 -1.06
CA ASP A 88 7.91 14.25 -1.88
C ASP A 88 9.17 14.08 -2.75
N THR A 89 10.20 13.46 -2.19
CA THR A 89 11.54 13.36 -2.80
C THR A 89 11.83 11.98 -3.37
N GLY A 90 11.13 10.94 -2.90
CA GLY A 90 11.45 9.55 -3.18
C GLY A 90 12.71 9.05 -2.47
N THR A 91 13.33 9.86 -1.61
CA THR A 91 14.55 9.50 -0.87
C THR A 91 14.25 8.34 0.08
N VAL A 92 15.09 7.31 0.04
CA VAL A 92 15.01 6.18 0.97
C VAL A 92 15.55 6.61 2.33
N SER A 93 14.72 6.57 3.36
CA SER A 93 15.15 6.81 4.75
C SER A 93 15.67 5.55 5.41
N ASP A 94 15.02 4.42 5.17
CA ASP A 94 15.36 3.16 5.82
C ASP A 94 15.00 1.96 4.94
N THR A 95 15.58 0.80 5.24
CA THR A 95 15.35 -0.45 4.52
C THR A 95 15.51 -1.67 5.40
N GLU A 96 14.46 -2.51 5.40
CA GLU A 96 14.43 -3.80 6.07
C GLU A 96 14.35 -4.96 5.07
N THR A 97 14.86 -6.13 5.45
CA THR A 97 14.91 -7.30 4.57
C THR A 97 14.33 -8.55 5.22
N LYS A 98 13.41 -9.20 4.51
CA LYS A 98 12.84 -10.49 4.88
C LYS A 98 13.32 -11.58 3.92
N TYR A 99 13.81 -12.68 4.48
CA TYR A 99 14.28 -13.84 3.73
C TYR A 99 13.30 -15.01 3.86
N TYR A 100 13.03 -15.68 2.74
CA TYR A 100 12.31 -16.95 2.68
C TYR A 100 13.17 -17.98 1.95
N GLU A 101 13.51 -19.08 2.63
CA GLU A 101 14.27 -20.17 2.00
C GLU A 101 13.48 -20.84 0.86
N LEU A 102 12.17 -20.99 1.05
CA LEU A 102 11.24 -21.54 0.07
C LEU A 102 9.94 -20.73 0.07
N PHE A 103 9.48 -20.39 -1.13
CA PHE A 103 8.20 -19.74 -1.39
C PHE A 103 7.41 -20.57 -2.43
N PRO A 104 6.54 -21.49 -1.98
CA PRO A 104 5.73 -22.34 -2.84
C PRO A 104 4.91 -21.60 -3.90
N ALA A 105 4.67 -22.28 -5.02
CA ALA A 105 3.80 -21.78 -6.10
C ALA A 105 2.39 -21.51 -5.58
N GLY A 106 1.84 -20.33 -5.89
CA GLY A 106 0.49 -19.92 -5.51
C GLY A 106 0.30 -19.56 -4.04
N GLU A 107 1.34 -19.60 -3.21
CA GLU A 107 1.23 -19.22 -1.80
C GLU A 107 1.22 -17.69 -1.64
N ASN A 108 0.64 -17.24 -0.53
CA ASN A 108 0.74 -15.88 -0.02
C ASN A 108 1.37 -15.86 1.38
N LYS A 109 2.30 -14.93 1.62
CA LYS A 109 2.94 -14.74 2.92
C LYS A 109 2.81 -13.29 3.37
N GLY A 110 2.17 -13.10 4.51
CA GLY A 110 1.99 -11.81 5.17
C GLY A 110 3.04 -11.58 6.26
N PHE A 111 3.55 -10.37 6.38
CA PHE A 111 4.38 -9.95 7.50
C PHE A 111 4.26 -8.44 7.75
N THR A 112 4.49 -8.04 8.99
CA THR A 112 4.59 -6.63 9.39
C THR A 112 6.05 -6.20 9.35
N VAL A 113 6.30 -4.98 8.87
CA VAL A 113 7.62 -4.34 8.89
C VAL A 113 7.56 -3.06 9.70
N GLU A 114 8.62 -2.80 10.46
CA GLU A 114 8.87 -1.52 11.13
C GLU A 114 10.06 -0.86 10.43
N LEU A 115 9.95 0.41 10.05
CA LEU A 115 10.99 1.15 9.33
C LEU A 115 11.24 2.50 10.00
N ASP A 116 12.50 2.89 10.13
CA ASP A 116 12.90 4.13 10.78
C ASP A 116 12.76 5.35 9.86
N GLY A 117 12.35 6.48 10.44
CA GLY A 117 12.20 7.74 9.71
C GLY A 117 12.02 8.95 10.62
N ASP A 118 11.92 10.13 10.00
CA ASP A 118 11.78 11.39 10.75
C ASP A 118 10.31 11.69 11.05
N CYS A 119 10.00 12.01 12.30
CA CYS A 119 8.65 12.32 12.75
C CYS A 119 7.98 13.43 11.91
N GLY A 120 6.69 13.21 11.57
CA GLY A 120 5.88 14.22 10.88
C GLY A 120 6.13 14.34 9.38
N LYS A 121 7.02 13.53 8.81
CA LYS A 121 7.16 13.39 7.36
C LYS A 121 6.15 12.39 6.80
N ASN A 122 5.76 12.61 5.55
CA ASN A 122 4.93 11.69 4.79
C ASN A 122 5.83 10.68 4.08
N TYR A 123 5.54 9.40 4.30
CA TYR A 123 6.29 8.30 3.72
C TYR A 123 5.38 7.33 2.95
N GLY A 124 5.97 6.69 1.95
CA GLY A 124 5.44 5.47 1.35
C GLY A 124 6.40 4.30 1.58
N VAL A 125 5.89 3.08 1.47
CA VAL A 125 6.71 1.86 1.52
C VAL A 125 6.83 1.27 0.12
N GLY A 126 8.07 1.02 -0.31
CA GLY A 126 8.36 0.28 -1.53
C GLY A 126 8.82 -1.14 -1.22
N VAL A 127 8.44 -2.11 -2.04
CA VAL A 127 8.83 -3.52 -1.89
C VAL A 127 9.54 -4.00 -3.14
N ASN A 128 10.74 -4.53 -2.98
CA ASN A 128 11.54 -5.12 -4.03
C ASN A 128 11.78 -6.60 -3.73
N ILE A 129 11.50 -7.48 -4.69
CA ILE A 129 11.59 -8.93 -4.52
C ILE A 129 12.59 -9.49 -5.51
N LYS A 130 13.59 -10.22 -4.99
CA LYS A 130 14.61 -10.91 -5.78
C LYS A 130 14.68 -12.36 -5.37
N THR A 131 14.95 -13.23 -6.34
CA THR A 131 15.31 -14.62 -6.11
C THR A 131 16.81 -14.75 -6.28
N GLU A 132 17.49 -15.34 -5.31
CA GLU A 132 18.92 -15.64 -5.46
C GLU A 132 19.06 -17.04 -6.06
N ASP A 133 19.34 -17.09 -7.37
CA ASP A 133 19.78 -18.32 -8.04
C ASP A 133 21.13 -18.72 -7.44
N LYS A 134 21.23 -19.98 -7.01
CA LYS A 134 22.49 -20.59 -6.57
C LYS A 134 23.38 -20.97 -7.75
#